data_AF-A0A497EU60-F1
#
_entry.id   AF-A0A497EU60-F1
#
_cell.length_a   1.000
_cell.length_b   1.000
_cell.length_c   1.000
_cell.angle_alpha   90.00
_cell.angle_beta   90.00
_cell.angle_gamma   90.00
#
_symmetry.space_group_name_H-M   'P 1'
#
loop_
_entity.id
_entity.type
_entity.pdbx_description
1 polymer ?
#
loop_
_entity_poly.entity_id
_entity_poly.type
_entity_poly.pdbx_seq_one_letter_code
_entity_poly.pdbx_strand_id
1 'polypeptide(L)'
;MKANFKRLPLMVVSLTAIISLILAFFTINPIILMLLIEISATSVIYFLFISIIPAIRPEKVNVEDIFMCGAAKPPYLSADEAYRVKIPFAEEEES
;
A
#
# COMPACT_ATOMS: atom_id res chain seq x y z
N MET A 1 17.59 3.52 -15.85
CA MET A 1 16.20 3.38 -15.37
C MET A 1 16.25 2.80 -13.96
N LYS A 2 16.13 3.64 -12.91
CA LYS A 2 16.11 3.17 -11.50
C LYS A 2 14.73 2.52 -11.26
N ALA A 3 14.67 1.20 -11.14
CA ALA A 3 13.43 0.53 -10.79
C ALA A 3 13.07 0.88 -9.34
N ASN A 4 11.87 1.42 -9.13
CA ASN A 4 11.36 1.73 -7.78
C ASN A 4 10.91 0.42 -7.10
N PHE A 5 11.84 -0.24 -6.39
CA PHE A 5 11.60 -1.53 -5.74
C PHE A 5 10.44 -1.51 -4.72
N LYS A 6 10.07 -0.33 -4.19
CA LYS A 6 8.95 -0.15 -3.27
C LYS A 6 7.59 -0.59 -3.87
N ARG A 7 7.39 -0.50 -5.19
CA ARG A 7 6.11 -0.82 -5.87
C ARG A 7 6.09 -2.20 -6.56
N LEU A 8 7.23 -2.90 -6.58
CA LEU A 8 7.34 -4.22 -7.18
C LEU A 8 6.32 -5.25 -6.66
N PRO A 9 6.09 -5.40 -5.33
CA PRO A 9 5.14 -6.41 -4.86
C PRO A 9 3.73 -6.14 -5.38
N LEU A 10 3.31 -4.87 -5.45
CA LEU A 10 2.01 -4.49 -5.98
C LEU A 10 1.89 -4.77 -7.48
N MET A 11 2.94 -4.48 -8.25
CA MET A 11 2.98 -4.80 -9.69
C MET A 11 2.89 -6.31 -9.92
N VAL A 12 3.69 -7.11 -9.21
CA VAL A 12 3.69 -8.57 -9.34
C VAL A 12 2.30 -9.14 -9.06
N VAL A 13 1.68 -8.73 -7.97
CA VAL A 13 0.37 -9.25 -7.53
C VAL A 13 -0.75 -8.84 -8.47
N SER A 14 -0.72 -7.60 -8.97
CA SER A 14 -1.69 -7.15 -9.98
C SER A 14 -1.55 -7.93 -11.28
N LEU A 15 -0.31 -8.21 -11.71
CA LEU A 15 -0.03 -8.97 -12.92
C LEU A 15 -0.47 -10.43 -12.77
N THR A 16 -0.19 -11.07 -11.63
CA THR A 16 -0.62 -12.45 -11.36
C THR A 16 -2.14 -12.57 -11.32
N ALA A 17 -2.84 -11.60 -10.73
CA ALA A 17 -4.30 -11.57 -10.71
C ALA A 17 -4.90 -11.45 -12.12
N ILE A 18 -4.34 -10.58 -12.97
CA ILE A 18 -4.81 -10.40 -14.35
C ILE A 18 -4.53 -11.64 -15.20
N ILE A 19 -3.30 -12.17 -15.16
CA ILE A 19 -2.92 -13.35 -15.94
C ILE A 19 -3.76 -14.57 -15.54
N SER A 20 -3.94 -14.81 -14.24
CA SER A 20 -4.77 -15.92 -13.76
C SER A 20 -6.23 -15.81 -14.23
N LEU A 21 -6.79 -14.60 -14.21
CA LEU A 21 -8.16 -14.36 -14.67
C LEU A 21 -8.31 -14.55 -16.18
N ILE A 22 -7.34 -14.10 -16.98
CA ILE A 22 -7.30 -14.32 -18.43
C ILE A 22 -7.22 -15.82 -18.72
N LEU A 23 -6.30 -16.54 -18.09
CA LEU A 23 -6.12 -17.98 -18.28
C LEU A 23 -7.36 -18.79 -17.84
N ALA A 24 -8.07 -18.32 -16.81
CA ALA A 24 -9.29 -18.97 -16.34
C ALA A 24 -10.37 -18.99 -17.44
N PHE A 25 -10.45 -17.93 -18.26
CA PHE A 25 -11.43 -17.83 -19.34
C PHE A 25 -11.17 -18.82 -20.49
N PHE A 26 -9.91 -19.21 -20.72
CA PHE A 26 -9.54 -20.17 -21.76
C PHE A 26 -9.49 -21.63 -21.28
N THR A 27 -9.67 -21.87 -19.99
CA THR A 27 -9.50 -23.19 -19.39
C THR A 27 -10.82 -23.97 -19.38
N ILE A 28 -10.80 -25.18 -19.94
CA ILE A 28 -11.95 -26.11 -19.94
C ILE A 28 -11.89 -27.09 -18.76
N ASN A 29 -10.68 -27.39 -18.26
CA ASN A 29 -10.50 -28.34 -17.17
C ASN A 29 -10.95 -27.73 -15.83
N PRO A 30 -11.93 -28.33 -15.13
CA PRO A 30 -12.51 -27.75 -13.91
C PRO A 30 -11.50 -27.63 -12.76
N ILE A 31 -10.52 -28.54 -12.67
CA ILE A 31 -9.48 -28.50 -11.63
C ILE A 31 -8.56 -27.29 -11.85
N ILE A 32 -8.14 -27.08 -13.10
CA ILE A 32 -7.27 -25.95 -13.46
C ILE A 32 -8.03 -24.63 -13.31
N LEU A 33 -9.32 -24.60 -13.66
CA LEU A 33 -10.17 -23.44 -13.48
C LEU A 33 -10.26 -23.02 -12.01
N MET A 34 -10.52 -23.98 -11.11
CA MET A 34 -10.59 -23.73 -9.67
C MET A 34 -9.26 -23.16 -9.15
N LEU A 35 -8.13 -23.76 -9.53
CA LEU A 35 -6.80 -23.29 -9.16
C LEU A 35 -6.55 -21.84 -9.61
N LEU A 36 -6.91 -21.49 -10.85
CA LEU A 36 -6.70 -20.15 -11.38
C LEU A 36 -7.55 -19.10 -10.66
N ILE A 37 -8.78 -19.46 -10.30
CA ILE A 37 -9.67 -18.60 -9.50
C ILE A 37 -9.07 -18.39 -8.10
N GLU A 38 -8.57 -19.44 -7.45
CA GLU A 38 -7.92 -19.34 -6.14
C GLU A 38 -6.66 -18.46 -6.17
N ILE A 39 -5.83 -18.59 -7.20
CA ILE A 39 -4.65 -17.73 -7.40
C ILE A 39 -5.07 -16.26 -7.55
N SER A 40 -6.11 -15.99 -8.34
CA SER A 40 -6.64 -14.65 -8.53
C SER A 40 -7.18 -14.07 -7.21
N ALA A 41 -8.00 -14.83 -6.49
CA ALA A 41 -8.57 -14.43 -5.20
C ALA A 41 -7.49 -14.15 -4.14
N THR A 42 -6.50 -15.04 -4.03
CA THR A 42 -5.37 -14.88 -3.09
C THR A 42 -4.55 -13.64 -3.43
N SER A 43 -4.32 -13.37 -4.72
CA SER A 43 -3.63 -12.16 -5.18
C SER A 43 -4.40 -10.90 -4.81
N VAL A 44 -5.72 -10.86 -4.99
CA VAL A 44 -6.57 -9.72 -4.61
C VAL A 44 -6.55 -9.49 -3.09
N ILE A 45 -6.66 -10.56 -2.29
CA ILE A 45 -6.59 -10.45 -0.82
C ILE A 45 -5.23 -9.88 -0.40
N TYR A 46 -4.14 -10.36 -0.99
CA TYR A 46 -2.80 -9.87 -0.69
C TYR A 46 -2.62 -8.40 -1.10
N PHE A 47 -3.16 -7.99 -2.25
CA PHE A 47 -3.21 -6.59 -2.67
C PHE A 47 -3.94 -5.71 -1.63
N LEU A 48 -5.09 -6.16 -1.15
CA LEU A 48 -5.85 -5.46 -0.12
C LEU A 48 -5.03 -5.31 1.16
N PHE A 49 -4.38 -6.36 1.64
CA PHE A 49 -3.56 -6.27 2.84
C PHE A 49 -2.39 -5.31 2.69
N ILE A 50 -1.67 -5.33 1.56
CA ILE A 50 -0.58 -4.38 1.34
C ILE A 50 -1.11 -2.92 1.34
N SER A 51 -2.31 -2.70 0.82
CA SER A 51 -2.89 -1.35 0.77
C SER A 51 -3.43 -0.88 2.13
N ILE A 52 -4.04 -1.78 2.91
CA ILE A 52 -4.75 -1.44 4.16
C ILE A 52 -3.79 -1.38 5.36
N ILE A 53 -2.81 -2.28 5.45
CA ILE A 53 -1.92 -2.37 6.62
C ILE A 53 -1.21 -1.04 6.93
N PRO A 54 -0.64 -0.31 5.95
CA PRO A 54 -0.01 0.99 6.22
C PRO A 54 -1.02 2.05 6.64
N ALA A 55 -2.25 2.00 6.13
CA ALA A 55 -3.29 2.95 6.49
C ALA A 55 -3.77 2.78 7.95
N ILE A 56 -3.73 1.55 8.49
CA ILE A 56 -4.10 1.26 9.89
C ILE A 56 -2.99 1.67 10.87
N ARG A 57 -1.74 1.77 10.43
CA ARG A 57 -0.60 2.10 11.29
C ARG A 57 -0.15 3.55 11.07
N PRO A 58 -0.73 4.53 11.77
CA PRO A 58 -0.28 5.90 11.68
C PRO A 58 1.14 6.05 12.22
N GLU A 59 1.88 6.99 11.64
CA GLU A 59 3.27 7.30 11.99
C GLU A 59 3.31 8.56 12.85
N LYS A 60 4.14 8.56 13.91
CA LYS A 60 4.34 9.75 14.73
C LYS A 60 5.06 10.81 13.88
N VAL A 61 4.57 12.04 13.92
CA VAL A 61 5.23 13.18 13.25
C VAL A 61 5.95 14.01 14.29
N ASN A 62 7.18 14.42 14.00
CA ASN A 62 7.86 15.43 14.78
C ASN A 62 7.10 16.77 14.63
N VAL A 63 6.51 17.22 15.72
CA VAL A 63 5.82 18.52 15.79
C VAL A 63 6.73 19.72 15.48
N GLU A 64 8.05 19.55 15.57
CA GLU A 64 9.07 20.55 15.24
C GLU A 64 9.23 20.74 13.72
N ASP A 65 8.95 19.72 12.91
CA ASP A 65 9.10 19.73 11.45
C ASP A 65 7.84 20.25 10.74
N ILE A 66 6.71 20.33 11.46
CA ILE A 66 5.47 20.89 10.94
C ILE A 66 5.62 22.42 10.95
N PHE A 67 5.78 23.03 9.77
CA PHE A 67 5.83 24.49 9.60
C PHE A 67 4.64 25.17 10.30
N MET A 68 4.88 25.67 11.51
CA MET A 68 3.98 26.56 12.21
C MET A 68 4.04 27.92 11.50
N CYS A 69 3.09 28.21 10.64
CA CYS A 69 2.88 29.53 10.02
C CYS A 69 2.51 30.61 11.07
N GLY A 70 3.39 30.86 12.03
CA GLY A 70 3.19 31.81 13.11
C GLY A 70 4.32 31.68 14.13
N ALA A 71 5.34 32.52 13.96
CA ALA A 71 6.47 32.64 14.88
C ALA A 71 6.01 32.69 16.35
N ALA A 72 6.67 31.89 17.19
CA ALA A 72 6.71 32.00 18.66
C ALA A 72 5.50 31.51 19.49
N LYS A 73 4.74 30.50 19.03
CA LYS A 73 3.78 29.80 19.92
C LYS A 73 4.13 28.31 20.08
N PRO A 74 4.20 27.76 21.31
CA PRO A 74 4.44 26.33 21.50
C PRO A 74 3.36 25.53 20.76
N PRO A 75 3.69 24.32 20.28
CA PRO A 75 2.76 23.53 19.50
C PRO A 75 1.46 23.31 20.27
N TYR A 76 0.33 23.61 19.62
CA TYR A 76 -1.01 23.38 20.19
C TYR A 76 -1.34 21.89 20.35
N LEU A 77 -0.50 21.02 19.79
CA LEU A 77 -0.54 19.57 19.90
C LEU A 77 0.70 19.12 20.66
N SER A 78 0.52 18.23 21.64
CA SER A 78 1.66 17.57 22.27
C SER A 78 2.33 16.61 21.27
N ALA A 79 3.63 16.35 21.44
CA ALA A 79 4.38 15.42 20.59
C ALA A 79 3.80 13.99 20.59
N ASP A 80 2.96 13.66 21.58
CA ASP A 80 2.29 12.37 21.69
C ASP A 80 0.95 12.30 20.93
N GLU A 81 0.43 13.43 20.45
CA GLU A 81 -0.86 13.53 19.77
C GLU A 81 -0.73 13.73 18.25
N ALA A 82 0.47 14.02 17.76
CA ALA A 82 0.72 14.27 16.34
C ALA A 82 0.99 12.97 15.57
N TYR A 83 -0.03 12.50 14.84
CA TYR A 83 0.05 11.33 13.98
C TYR A 83 -0.30 11.67 12.53
N ARG A 84 0.40 11.06 11.58
CA ARG A 84 0.10 11.13 10.14
C ARG A 84 -0.32 9.75 9.64
N VAL A 85 -1.35 9.74 8.80
CA VAL A 85 -1.75 8.53 8.08
C VAL A 85 -0.66 8.19 7.05
N LYS A 86 -0.06 7.00 7.18
CA LYS A 86 0.93 6.53 6.22
C LYS A 86 0.21 6.11 4.94
N ILE A 87 0.34 6.91 3.89
CA ILE A 87 -0.17 6.56 2.57
C ILE A 87 0.75 5.50 1.97
N PRO A 88 0.26 4.29 1.66
CA PRO A 88 1.07 3.27 1.01
C PRO A 88 1.68 3.80 -0.30
N PHE A 89 2.97 3.59 -0.52
CA PHE A 89 3.68 3.93 -1.77
C PHE A 89 3.77 5.42 -2.13
N ALA A 90 3.42 6.33 -1.20
CA ALA A 90 3.79 7.73 -1.31
C ALA A 90 5.32 7.86 -1.21
N GLU A 91 5.91 8.71 -2.04
CA GLU A 91 7.29 9.11 -1.87
C GLU A 91 7.34 9.94 -0.58
N GLU A 92 8.12 9.48 0.39
CA GLU A 92 8.52 10.31 1.53
C GLU A 92 9.41 11.39 0.91
N GLU A 93 8.85 12.57 0.63
CA GLU A 93 9.66 13.78 0.46
C GLU A 93 10.40 13.97 1.79
N GLU A 94 11.69 13.60 1.81
CA GLU A 94 12.62 13.96 2.88
C GLU A 94 12.63 15.49 2.96
N SER A 95 11.91 16.04 3.94
CA SER A 95 11.99 17.45 4.33
C SER A 95 12.97 17.62 5.48
#